data_AF-A0A936LPL7-F1
#
_entry.id   AF-A0A936LPL7-F1
#
_cell.length_a   1.000
_cell.length_b   1.000
_cell.length_c   1.000
_cell.angle_alpha   90.00
_cell.angle_beta   90.00
_cell.angle_gamma   90.00
#
_symmetry.space_group_name_H-M   'P 1'
#
loop_
_entity.id
_entity.type
_entity.pdbx_description
1 polymer ?
#
loop_
_entity_poly.entity_id
_entity_poly.type
_entity_poly.pdbx_seq_one_letter_code
_entity_poly.pdbx_strand_id
1 'polypeptide(L)'
;MLGSLIQAQRLLVEKNSTRKIVIVPVVLTYESVLEARSLIIQHLTTTGQERFTARAKKAGFGSYYKFLFRVLKNKSHIHLTFGRPMDVFGNHLDENANSLDHKSHIVQLKDYFSTNGQFLKDDQREMIYTRELGERIADAYRMYNYVLPTHLVAYAGFVLLSKMNPQHDVYSLVQLPEEEYFLPSKSIENLCAQLQMILFQKSEAGLIIHPKELEGTIEDVIEIGLQNLGVYHLKRILTKDTYGRYFSEDFLGLLYYANRLQNLDLQNEIDWTSIHWEADRF
;
A
#
# COMPACT_ATOMS: atom_id res chain seq x y z
N MET A 1 -2.92 2.74 20.15
CA MET A 1 -4.28 3.02 19.66
C MET A 1 -5.17 1.78 19.65
N LEU A 2 -4.75 0.64 19.07
CA LEU A 2 -5.59 -0.57 19.06
C LEU A 2 -5.91 -1.14 20.44
N GLY A 3 -4.93 -1.23 21.35
CA GLY A 3 -5.18 -1.72 22.72
C GLY A 3 -6.21 -0.90 23.50
N SER A 4 -6.36 0.40 23.19
CA SER A 4 -7.38 1.26 23.80
C SER A 4 -8.80 0.85 23.38
N LEU A 5 -8.99 0.26 22.20
CA LEU A 5 -10.29 -0.26 21.76
C LEU A 5 -10.69 -1.50 22.55
N ILE A 6 -9.73 -2.40 22.80
CA ILE A 6 -9.94 -3.62 23.59
C ILE A 6 -10.28 -3.25 25.04
N GLN A 7 -9.51 -2.33 25.63
CA GLN A 7 -9.80 -1.81 26.97
C GLN A 7 -11.16 -1.12 27.05
N ALA A 8 -11.54 -0.33 26.04
CA ALA A 8 -12.85 0.31 26.00
C ALA A 8 -13.97 -0.73 25.90
N GLN A 9 -13.82 -1.76 25.06
CA GLN A 9 -14.79 -2.85 24.98
C GLN A 9 -14.88 -3.63 26.29
N ARG A 10 -13.75 -3.88 26.97
CA ARG A 10 -13.71 -4.50 28.29
C ARG A 10 -14.57 -3.73 29.29
N LEU A 11 -14.36 -2.41 29.38
CA LEU A 11 -15.13 -1.52 30.26
C LEU A 11 -16.64 -1.51 29.94
N LEU A 12 -17.02 -1.64 28.67
CA LEU A 12 -18.43 -1.77 28.28
C LEU A 12 -19.04 -3.07 28.79
N VAL A 13 -18.30 -4.18 28.70
CA VAL A 13 -18.72 -5.49 29.20
C VAL A 13 -18.83 -5.48 30.73
N GLU A 14 -17.84 -4.94 31.45
CA GLU A 14 -17.87 -4.83 32.92
C GLU A 14 -19.09 -4.06 33.42
N LYS A 15 -19.50 -3.03 32.68
CA LYS A 15 -20.66 -2.20 32.99
C LYS A 15 -21.99 -2.82 32.53
N ASN A 16 -21.99 -4.06 32.03
CA ASN A 16 -23.16 -4.71 31.42
C ASN A 16 -23.84 -3.84 30.35
N SER A 17 -23.05 -3.07 29.59
CA SER A 17 -23.57 -2.20 28.54
C SER A 17 -23.98 -3.02 27.32
N THR A 18 -25.09 -2.64 26.70
CA THR A 18 -25.53 -3.20 25.40
C THR A 18 -24.75 -2.62 24.21
N ARG A 19 -23.89 -1.62 24.45
CA ARG A 19 -23.09 -0.98 23.40
C ARG A 19 -21.91 -1.86 23.00
N LYS A 20 -21.59 -1.82 21.71
CA LYS A 20 -20.48 -2.57 21.11
C LYS A 20 -19.63 -1.65 20.25
N ILE A 21 -18.32 -1.84 20.30
CA ILE A 21 -17.38 -1.19 19.41
C ILE A 21 -17.27 -2.03 18.14
N VAL A 22 -17.57 -1.39 17.01
CA VAL A 22 -17.45 -1.98 15.67
C VAL A 22 -16.34 -1.25 14.94
N ILE A 23 -15.45 -2.02 14.33
CA ILE A 23 -14.34 -1.53 13.52
C ILE A 23 -14.71 -1.75 12.06
N VAL A 24 -14.70 -0.67 11.28
CA VAL A 24 -14.91 -0.73 9.82
C VAL A 24 -13.60 -0.33 9.17
N PRO A 25 -12.87 -1.27 8.53
CA PRO A 25 -11.67 -0.93 7.77
C PRO A 25 -12.04 -0.02 6.61
N VAL A 26 -11.28 1.07 6.42
CA VAL A 26 -11.47 1.99 5.30
C VAL A 26 -10.11 2.28 4.69
N VAL A 27 -9.98 2.05 3.40
CA VAL A 27 -8.76 2.35 2.65
C VAL A 27 -9.02 3.54 1.72
N LEU A 28 -8.13 4.53 1.83
CA LEU A 28 -8.11 5.70 0.95
C LEU A 28 -6.95 5.55 -0.04
N THR A 29 -7.30 5.58 -1.31
CA THR A 29 -6.38 5.47 -2.43
C THR A 29 -6.42 6.75 -3.27
N TYR A 30 -5.23 7.27 -3.56
CA TYR A 30 -5.00 8.51 -4.29
C TYR A 30 -4.03 8.26 -5.45
N GLU A 31 -4.26 8.90 -6.60
CA GLU A 31 -3.33 8.82 -7.74
C GLU A 31 -1.99 9.51 -7.47
N SER A 32 -2.01 10.61 -6.69
CA SER A 32 -0.81 11.37 -6.33
C SER A 32 -0.91 11.94 -4.92
N VAL A 33 0.15 11.76 -4.13
CA VAL A 33 0.27 12.26 -2.75
C VAL A 33 1.34 13.35 -2.67
N LEU A 34 0.96 14.51 -2.15
CA LEU A 34 1.82 15.66 -1.83
C LEU A 34 3.10 15.28 -1.08
N GLU A 35 2.89 14.64 0.06
CA GLU A 35 3.93 14.38 1.05
C GLU A 35 4.64 13.05 0.81
N ALA A 36 4.42 12.42 -0.35
CA ALA A 36 4.98 11.11 -0.69
C ALA A 36 6.48 11.03 -0.36
N ARG A 37 7.25 12.03 -0.83
CA ARG A 37 8.69 12.11 -0.61
C ARG A 37 9.06 12.30 0.85
N SER A 38 8.37 13.16 1.60
CA SER A 38 8.66 13.36 3.03
C SER A 38 8.34 12.11 3.85
N LEU A 39 7.21 11.44 3.54
CA LEU A 39 6.78 10.22 4.22
C LEU A 39 7.77 9.08 3.99
N ILE A 40 8.23 8.88 2.75
CA ILE A 40 9.20 7.81 2.46
C ILE A 40 10.57 8.10 3.07
N ILE A 41 11.04 9.36 3.03
CA ILE A 41 12.30 9.74 3.69
C ILE A 41 12.22 9.47 5.19
N GLN A 42 11.12 9.87 5.84
CA GLN A 42 10.92 9.61 7.27
C GLN A 42 10.95 8.10 7.55
N HIS A 43 10.20 7.31 6.77
CA HIS A 43 10.18 5.86 6.92
C HIS A 43 11.57 5.22 6.76
N LEU A 44 12.31 5.59 5.70
CA LEU A 44 13.66 5.06 5.44
C LEU A 44 14.68 5.53 6.47
N THR A 45 14.53 6.73 7.03
CA THR A 45 15.40 7.20 8.13
C THR A 45 15.16 6.41 9.41
N THR A 46 13.90 6.08 9.72
CA THR A 46 13.56 5.29 10.91
C THR A 46 13.98 3.82 10.77
N THR A 47 13.84 3.23 9.58
CA THR A 47 14.11 1.81 9.34
C THR A 47 15.55 1.51 8.92
N GLY A 48 16.18 2.42 8.16
CA GLY A 48 17.50 2.22 7.56
C GLY A 48 18.69 2.48 8.46
N GLN A 49 18.48 3.11 9.63
CA GLN A 49 19.55 3.46 10.58
C GLN A 49 20.75 4.09 9.87
N GLU A 50 21.94 3.45 9.87
CA GLU A 50 23.16 3.95 9.25
C GLU A 50 23.20 3.79 7.72
N ARG A 51 22.38 2.91 7.13
CA ARG A 51 22.37 2.61 5.69
C ARG A 51 21.69 3.68 4.85
N PHE A 52 20.86 4.50 5.48
CA PHE A 52 20.18 5.62 4.85
C PHE A 52 20.56 6.92 5.54
N THR A 53 21.50 7.65 4.94
CA THR A 53 21.78 9.01 5.40
C THR A 53 20.87 9.96 4.65
N ALA A 54 20.04 10.73 5.37
CA ALA A 54 19.19 11.75 4.77
C ALA A 54 20.04 12.90 4.18
N ARG A 55 20.70 12.69 3.05
CA ARG A 55 21.29 13.76 2.21
C ARG A 55 20.22 14.43 1.33
N ALA A 56 18.98 13.95 1.38
CA ALA A 56 17.87 14.53 0.66
C ALA A 56 17.54 15.92 1.22
N LYS A 57 17.96 16.98 0.50
CA LYS A 57 17.51 18.36 0.75
C LYS A 57 15.98 18.34 0.87
N LYS A 58 15.45 18.72 2.04
CA LYS A 58 14.02 18.99 2.20
C LYS A 58 13.63 20.05 1.16
N ALA A 59 12.68 19.73 0.28
CA ALA A 59 12.18 20.70 -0.67
C ALA A 59 11.55 21.89 0.09
N GLY A 60 11.95 23.12 -0.26
CA GLY A 60 11.49 24.33 0.42
C GLY A 60 9.98 24.56 0.28
N PHE A 61 9.36 25.08 1.34
CA PHE A 61 7.92 25.35 1.47
C PHE A 61 7.32 26.28 0.40
N GLY A 62 8.12 27.03 -0.36
CA GLY A 62 7.64 27.94 -1.41
C GLY A 62 7.08 27.27 -2.67
N SER A 63 7.40 25.99 -2.94
CA SER A 63 6.89 25.28 -4.13
C SER A 63 5.48 24.71 -3.97
N TYR A 64 4.98 24.61 -2.73
CA TYR A 64 3.71 23.96 -2.40
C TYR A 64 2.47 24.81 -2.79
N TYR A 65 2.62 26.12 -3.00
CA TYR A 65 1.50 27.00 -3.36
C TYR A 65 1.08 26.85 -4.84
N LYS A 66 2.04 26.87 -5.79
CA LYS A 66 1.76 26.58 -7.21
C LYS A 66 1.22 25.15 -7.42
N PHE A 67 1.66 24.25 -6.56
CA PHE A 67 1.21 22.86 -6.46
C PHE A 67 -0.26 22.79 -6.02
N LEU A 68 -0.66 23.46 -4.93
CA LEU A 68 -2.03 23.40 -4.40
C LEU A 68 -3.06 23.93 -5.41
N PHE A 69 -2.69 24.96 -6.17
CA PHE A 69 -3.51 25.45 -7.29
C PHE A 69 -3.66 24.43 -8.43
N ARG A 70 -2.66 23.57 -8.67
CA ARG A 70 -2.73 22.49 -9.68
C ARG A 70 -3.59 21.32 -9.19
N VAL A 71 -3.55 21.02 -7.89
CA VAL A 71 -4.46 20.05 -7.22
C VAL A 71 -5.91 20.47 -7.36
N LEU A 72 -6.23 21.73 -7.10
CA LEU A 72 -7.62 22.23 -7.17
C LEU A 72 -8.17 22.32 -8.60
N LYS A 73 -7.29 22.40 -9.61
CA LYS A 73 -7.68 22.53 -11.03
C LYS A 73 -7.85 21.18 -11.73
N ASN A 74 -7.14 20.14 -11.29
CA ASN A 74 -7.24 18.79 -11.84
C ASN A 74 -8.24 17.99 -11.00
N LYS A 75 -9.21 17.33 -11.66
CA LYS A 75 -10.12 16.39 -10.99
C LYS A 75 -9.30 15.16 -10.57
N SER A 76 -8.85 15.09 -9.32
CA SER A 76 -8.28 13.85 -8.79
C SER A 76 -9.42 12.97 -8.28
N HIS A 77 -9.37 11.69 -8.62
CA HIS A 77 -10.29 10.70 -8.08
C HIS A 77 -9.71 10.15 -6.78
N ILE A 78 -10.53 10.15 -5.72
CA ILE A 78 -10.21 9.49 -4.46
C ILE A 78 -11.04 8.23 -4.41
N HIS A 79 -10.37 7.09 -4.30
CA HIS A 79 -11.02 5.79 -4.18
C HIS A 79 -11.15 5.46 -2.69
N LEU A 80 -12.38 5.22 -2.26
CA LEU A 80 -12.71 4.85 -0.90
C LEU A 80 -13.27 3.43 -0.89
N THR A 81 -12.56 2.52 -0.24
CA THR A 81 -12.97 1.12 -0.13
C THR A 81 -13.28 0.78 1.32
N PHE A 82 -14.50 0.27 1.53
CA PHE A 82 -14.99 -0.14 2.84
C PHE A 82 -14.83 -1.64 2.98
N GLY A 83 -14.14 -2.05 4.04
CA GLY A 83 -13.99 -3.43 4.41
C GLY A 83 -15.19 -3.97 5.18
N ARG A 84 -15.27 -5.30 5.26
CA ARG A 84 -16.25 -5.98 6.14
C ARG A 84 -16.05 -5.51 7.60
N PRO A 85 -17.13 -5.08 8.29
CA PRO A 85 -17.07 -4.75 9.70
C PRO A 85 -16.61 -5.92 10.56
N MET A 86 -15.89 -5.62 11.63
CA MET A 86 -15.42 -6.57 12.63
C MET A 86 -15.57 -6.02 14.05
N ASP A 87 -15.55 -6.90 15.06
CA ASP A 87 -15.41 -6.47 16.44
C ASP A 87 -13.94 -6.16 16.81
N VAL A 88 -13.71 -5.81 18.08
CA VAL A 88 -12.36 -5.51 18.62
C VAL A 88 -11.42 -6.72 18.71
N PHE A 89 -11.91 -7.93 18.42
CA PHE A 89 -11.13 -9.16 18.33
C PHE A 89 -10.95 -9.62 16.87
N GLY A 90 -11.47 -8.85 15.91
CA GLY A 90 -11.39 -9.16 14.49
C GLY A 90 -12.39 -10.23 14.03
N ASN A 91 -13.40 -10.57 14.85
CA ASN A 91 -14.48 -11.45 14.43
C ASN A 91 -15.40 -10.74 13.46
N HIS A 92 -15.96 -11.47 12.49
CA HIS A 92 -16.96 -10.92 11.57
C HIS A 92 -18.26 -10.60 12.29
N LEU A 93 -19.00 -9.65 11.73
CA LEU A 93 -20.31 -9.25 12.24
C LEU A 93 -21.43 -9.69 11.31
N ASP A 94 -22.56 -10.11 11.88
CA ASP A 94 -23.81 -10.21 11.14
C ASP A 94 -24.49 -8.82 10.98
N GLU A 95 -25.65 -8.79 10.31
CA GLU A 95 -26.43 -7.57 10.07
C GLU A 95 -26.93 -6.90 11.37
N ASN A 96 -27.01 -7.66 12.46
CA ASN A 96 -27.42 -7.17 13.79
C ASN A 96 -26.20 -6.79 14.67
N ALA A 97 -25.00 -6.77 14.09
CA ALA A 97 -23.73 -6.55 14.77
C ALA A 97 -23.37 -7.60 15.84
N ASN A 98 -23.86 -8.83 15.75
CA ASN A 98 -23.39 -9.95 16.58
C ASN A 98 -22.02 -10.45 16.07
N SER A 99 -21.11 -10.80 16.98
CA SER A 99 -19.81 -11.37 16.60
C SER A 99 -19.95 -12.82 16.20
N LEU A 100 -19.30 -13.23 15.12
CA LEU A 100 -19.34 -14.58 14.58
C LEU A 100 -17.94 -15.22 14.63
N ASP A 101 -17.87 -16.48 15.04
CA ASP A 101 -16.65 -17.28 14.91
C ASP A 101 -16.42 -17.72 13.46
N HIS A 102 -15.33 -18.45 13.22
CA HIS A 102 -14.99 -19.03 11.92
C HIS A 102 -16.01 -20.06 11.40
N LYS A 103 -16.92 -20.56 12.25
CA LYS A 103 -18.03 -21.46 11.90
C LYS A 103 -19.37 -20.74 11.84
N SER A 104 -19.38 -19.41 11.90
CA SER A 104 -20.58 -18.56 11.92
C SER A 104 -21.49 -18.75 13.14
N HIS A 105 -20.94 -19.21 14.27
CA HIS A 105 -21.65 -19.20 15.55
C HIS A 105 -21.48 -17.87 16.26
N ILE A 106 -22.52 -17.45 16.99
CA ILE A 106 -22.48 -16.21 17.78
C ILE A 106 -21.49 -16.37 18.94
N VAL A 107 -20.54 -15.44 19.03
CA VAL A 107 -19.57 -15.35 20.11
C VAL A 107 -19.97 -14.24 21.07
N GLN A 108 -19.95 -14.55 22.36
CA GLN A 108 -20.19 -13.57 23.41
C GLN A 108 -18.87 -12.89 23.79
N LEU A 109 -18.77 -11.57 23.59
CA LEU A 109 -17.54 -10.82 23.86
C LEU A 109 -17.07 -10.92 25.31
N LYS A 110 -17.99 -11.14 26.25
CA LYS A 110 -17.67 -11.32 27.67
C LYS A 110 -16.75 -12.52 27.93
N ASP A 111 -16.81 -13.54 27.07
CA ASP A 111 -16.06 -14.78 27.25
C ASP A 111 -14.56 -14.54 27.02
N TYR A 112 -14.19 -13.56 26.18
CA TYR A 112 -12.80 -13.15 25.96
C TYR A 112 -12.13 -12.54 27.21
N PHE A 113 -12.94 -11.94 28.11
CA PHE A 113 -12.48 -11.28 29.33
C PHE A 113 -12.71 -12.10 30.60
N SER A 114 -13.28 -13.30 30.46
CA SER A 114 -13.62 -14.17 31.58
C SER A 114 -12.70 -15.39 31.62
N THR A 115 -12.33 -15.82 32.82
CA THR A 115 -11.64 -17.10 33.05
C THR A 115 -12.37 -17.83 34.17
N ASN A 116 -12.78 -19.08 33.94
CA ASN A 116 -13.60 -19.86 34.90
C ASN A 116 -14.88 -19.13 35.36
N GLY A 117 -15.51 -18.38 34.46
CA GLY A 117 -16.73 -17.60 34.75
C GLY A 117 -16.50 -16.33 35.58
N GLN A 118 -15.26 -16.02 35.96
CA GLN A 118 -14.92 -14.77 36.64
C GLN A 118 -14.26 -13.80 35.66
N PHE A 119 -14.73 -12.56 35.70
CA PHE A 119 -14.15 -11.47 34.93
C PHE A 119 -12.77 -11.12 35.51
N LEU A 120 -11.71 -11.24 34.71
CA LEU A 120 -10.35 -10.98 35.16
C LEU A 120 -9.62 -10.10 34.14
N LYS A 121 -9.16 -8.93 34.59
CA LYS A 121 -8.26 -8.09 33.80
C LYS A 121 -6.93 -8.82 33.64
N ASP A 122 -6.59 -9.14 32.39
CA ASP A 122 -5.37 -9.84 32.01
C ASP A 122 -4.66 -9.06 30.89
N ASP A 123 -3.67 -8.26 31.29
CA ASP A 123 -2.96 -7.37 30.37
C ASP A 123 -2.15 -8.16 29.32
N GLN A 124 -1.69 -9.37 29.64
CA GLN A 124 -0.97 -10.22 28.68
C GLN A 124 -1.93 -10.73 27.61
N ARG A 125 -3.11 -11.19 28.00
CA ARG A 125 -4.15 -11.64 27.06
C ARG A 125 -4.67 -10.50 26.19
N GLU A 126 -4.91 -9.32 26.77
CA GLU A 126 -5.29 -8.13 26.01
C GLU A 126 -4.22 -7.71 24.98
N MET A 127 -2.93 -7.91 25.29
CA MET A 127 -1.85 -7.67 24.34
C MET A 127 -1.90 -8.65 23.16
N ILE A 128 -2.22 -9.92 23.40
CA ILE A 128 -2.41 -10.93 22.34
C ILE A 128 -3.56 -10.50 21.42
N TYR A 129 -4.72 -10.17 21.99
CA TYR A 129 -5.87 -9.69 21.21
C TYR A 129 -5.56 -8.43 20.42
N THR A 130 -4.76 -7.52 20.99
CA THR A 130 -4.31 -6.31 20.29
C THR A 130 -3.48 -6.64 19.06
N ARG A 131 -2.59 -7.64 19.17
CA ARG A 131 -1.77 -8.11 18.04
C ARG A 131 -2.63 -8.77 16.98
N GLU A 132 -3.53 -9.67 17.37
CA GLU A 132 -4.44 -10.35 16.44
C GLU A 132 -5.34 -9.35 15.70
N LEU A 133 -5.89 -8.34 16.40
CA LEU A 133 -6.63 -7.26 15.76
C LEU A 133 -5.76 -6.50 14.75
N GLY A 134 -4.50 -6.23 15.09
CA GLY A 134 -3.54 -5.60 14.19
C GLY A 134 -3.31 -6.40 12.90
N GLU A 135 -3.16 -7.72 13.00
CA GLU A 135 -3.03 -8.62 11.86
C GLU A 135 -4.30 -8.60 10.99
N ARG A 136 -5.49 -8.67 11.60
CA ARG A 136 -6.78 -8.59 10.89
C ARG A 136 -6.97 -7.27 10.15
N ILE A 137 -6.51 -6.16 10.72
CA ILE A 137 -6.53 -4.84 10.07
C ILE A 137 -5.53 -4.81 8.91
N ALA A 138 -4.36 -5.42 9.04
CA ALA A 138 -3.38 -5.52 7.96
C ALA A 138 -3.91 -6.37 6.79
N ASP A 139 -4.55 -7.50 7.08
CA ASP A 139 -5.22 -8.34 6.09
C ASP A 139 -6.34 -7.58 5.38
N ALA A 140 -7.17 -6.85 6.14
CA ALA A 140 -8.19 -5.99 5.57
C ALA A 140 -7.57 -4.90 4.67
N TYR A 141 -6.48 -4.26 5.10
CA TYR A 141 -5.77 -3.29 4.26
C TYR A 141 -5.31 -3.93 2.95
N ARG A 142 -4.75 -5.15 3.00
CA ARG A 142 -4.32 -5.90 1.80
C ARG A 142 -5.48 -6.19 0.85
N MET A 143 -6.57 -6.72 1.40
CA MET A 143 -7.76 -7.14 0.63
C MET A 143 -8.49 -5.94 0.02
N TYR A 144 -8.67 -4.87 0.78
CA TYR A 144 -9.42 -3.69 0.36
C TYR A 144 -8.53 -2.59 -0.26
N ASN A 145 -7.25 -2.88 -0.49
CA ASN A 145 -6.36 -1.98 -1.22
C ASN A 145 -6.83 -1.85 -2.67
N TYR A 146 -7.15 -0.63 -3.08
CA TYR A 146 -7.55 -0.36 -4.45
C TYR A 146 -6.32 -0.01 -5.29
N VAL A 147 -6.06 -0.79 -6.35
CA VAL A 147 -4.87 -0.63 -7.18
C VAL A 147 -5.19 0.30 -8.35
N LEU A 148 -4.34 1.32 -8.55
CA LEU A 148 -4.46 2.30 -9.63
C LEU A 148 -3.35 2.09 -10.67
N PRO A 149 -3.53 2.59 -11.91
CA PRO A 149 -2.49 2.61 -12.93
C PRO A 149 -1.17 3.21 -12.44
N THR A 150 -1.23 4.27 -11.63
CA THR A 150 -0.04 4.92 -11.03
C THR A 150 0.75 3.96 -10.14
N HIS A 151 0.07 3.10 -9.37
CA HIS A 151 0.70 2.10 -8.53
C HIS A 151 1.35 0.99 -9.38
N LEU A 152 0.66 0.54 -10.43
CA LEU A 152 1.16 -0.50 -11.34
C LEU A 152 2.48 -0.07 -11.99
N VAL A 153 2.50 1.10 -12.64
CA VAL A 153 3.70 1.56 -13.36
C VAL A 153 4.84 1.91 -12.42
N ALA A 154 4.55 2.48 -11.24
CA ALA A 154 5.57 2.77 -10.24
C ALA A 154 6.19 1.49 -9.68
N TYR A 155 5.37 0.47 -9.41
CA TYR A 155 5.85 -0.84 -8.95
C TYR A 155 6.69 -1.52 -10.01
N ALA A 156 6.21 -1.59 -11.26
CA ALA A 156 6.97 -2.14 -12.37
C ALA A 156 8.32 -1.43 -12.54
N GLY A 157 8.32 -0.10 -12.53
CA GLY A 157 9.53 0.70 -12.64
C GLY A 157 10.52 0.44 -11.51
N PHE A 158 10.06 0.39 -10.27
CA PHE A 158 10.92 0.18 -9.11
C PHE A 158 11.48 -1.25 -9.05
N VAL A 159 10.66 -2.28 -9.30
CA VAL A 159 11.13 -3.66 -9.28
C VAL A 159 12.12 -3.91 -10.42
N LEU A 160 11.87 -3.37 -11.62
CA LEU A 160 12.81 -3.47 -12.73
C LEU A 160 14.14 -2.76 -12.40
N LEU A 161 14.09 -1.55 -11.83
CA LEU A 161 15.27 -0.84 -11.35
C LEU A 161 16.08 -1.68 -10.34
N SER A 162 15.40 -2.33 -9.39
CA SER A 162 16.02 -3.22 -8.40
C SER A 162 16.65 -4.45 -9.06
N LYS A 163 16.02 -5.05 -10.07
CA LYS A 163 16.57 -6.20 -10.83
C LYS A 163 17.81 -5.84 -11.64
N MET A 164 17.85 -4.65 -12.20
CA MET A 164 19.03 -4.13 -12.90
C MET A 164 20.20 -3.84 -11.94
N ASN A 165 19.93 -3.72 -10.64
CA ASN A 165 20.88 -3.32 -9.61
C ASN A 165 20.90 -4.31 -8.42
N PRO A 166 21.18 -5.61 -8.63
CA PRO A 166 21.03 -6.64 -7.60
C PRO A 166 21.98 -6.48 -6.41
N GLN A 167 23.02 -5.66 -6.55
CA GLN A 167 24.00 -5.37 -5.49
C GLN A 167 23.50 -4.31 -4.51
N HIS A 168 22.40 -3.64 -4.81
CA HIS A 168 21.84 -2.56 -4.02
C HIS A 168 20.61 -3.03 -3.24
N ASP A 169 20.63 -2.84 -1.92
CA ASP A 169 19.42 -2.91 -1.11
C ASP A 169 18.53 -1.68 -1.35
N VAL A 170 17.30 -1.71 -0.83
CA VAL A 170 16.35 -0.58 -1.00
C VAL A 170 16.92 0.76 -0.57
N TYR A 171 17.75 0.79 0.48
CA TYR A 171 18.33 2.03 1.02
C TYR A 171 19.38 2.62 0.09
N SER A 172 20.27 1.79 -0.44
CA SER A 172 21.29 2.24 -1.39
C SER A 172 20.72 2.51 -2.78
N LEU A 173 19.72 1.73 -3.23
CA LEU A 173 19.08 1.87 -4.54
C LEU A 173 18.45 3.26 -4.73
N VAL A 174 17.71 3.76 -3.74
CA VAL A 174 17.08 5.09 -3.81
C VAL A 174 18.06 6.27 -3.69
N GLN A 175 19.34 5.99 -3.46
CA GLN A 175 20.42 6.99 -3.39
C GLN A 175 21.31 7.00 -4.64
N LEU A 176 21.02 6.14 -5.63
CA LEU A 176 21.73 6.11 -6.90
C LEU A 176 21.48 7.38 -7.73
N PRO A 177 22.43 7.79 -8.59
CA PRO A 177 22.28 8.95 -9.46
C PRO A 177 21.20 8.69 -10.53
N GLU A 178 20.05 9.34 -10.39
CA GLU A 178 18.85 9.08 -11.22
C GLU A 178 19.11 9.21 -12.73
N GLU A 179 20.01 10.12 -13.12
CA GLU A 179 20.38 10.47 -14.50
C GLU A 179 21.07 9.33 -15.27
N GLU A 180 21.63 8.34 -14.55
CA GLU A 180 22.38 7.23 -15.13
C GLU A 180 21.51 6.02 -15.48
N TYR A 181 20.22 6.03 -15.12
CA TYR A 181 19.34 4.87 -15.23
C TYR A 181 18.16 5.10 -16.16
N PHE A 182 18.13 4.32 -17.24
CA PHE A 182 16.99 4.18 -18.13
C PHE A 182 16.45 2.76 -18.06
N LEU A 183 15.14 2.62 -17.99
CA LEU A 183 14.45 1.32 -17.97
C LEU A 183 14.12 0.91 -19.43
N PRO A 184 14.51 -0.29 -19.87
CA PRO A 184 14.19 -0.75 -21.22
C PRO A 184 12.69 -0.82 -21.45
N SER A 185 12.20 -0.15 -22.50
CA SER A 185 10.76 0.06 -22.74
C SER A 185 9.99 -1.25 -22.86
N LYS A 186 10.51 -2.22 -23.63
CA LYS A 186 9.85 -3.51 -23.79
C LYS A 186 9.76 -4.29 -22.48
N SER A 187 10.75 -4.13 -21.61
CA SER A 187 10.86 -4.85 -20.34
C SER A 187 9.89 -4.32 -19.31
N ILE A 188 9.75 -3.00 -19.19
CA ILE A 188 8.75 -2.40 -18.30
C ILE A 188 7.32 -2.63 -18.83
N GLU A 189 7.10 -2.56 -20.15
CA GLU A 189 5.78 -2.81 -20.75
C GLU A 189 5.34 -4.26 -20.55
N ASN A 190 6.22 -5.24 -20.81
CA ASN A 190 5.96 -6.65 -20.54
C ASN A 190 5.73 -6.91 -19.04
N LEU A 191 6.52 -6.27 -18.16
CA LEU A 191 6.36 -6.40 -16.71
C LEU A 191 5.00 -5.85 -16.24
N CYS A 192 4.59 -4.67 -16.73
CA CYS A 192 3.27 -4.12 -16.46
C CYS A 192 2.15 -5.07 -16.92
N ALA A 193 2.28 -5.69 -18.10
CA ALA A 193 1.29 -6.64 -18.62
C ALA A 193 1.17 -7.88 -17.72
N GLN A 194 2.30 -8.47 -17.31
CA GLN A 194 2.28 -9.59 -16.37
C GLN A 194 1.64 -9.20 -15.03
N LEU A 195 2.00 -8.04 -14.48
CA LEU A 195 1.45 -7.55 -13.22
C LEU A 195 -0.06 -7.30 -13.30
N GLN A 196 -0.55 -6.74 -14.40
CA GLN A 196 -1.99 -6.56 -14.66
C GLN A 196 -2.72 -7.90 -14.61
N MET A 197 -2.21 -8.92 -15.30
CA MET A 197 -2.78 -10.27 -15.28
C MET A 197 -2.76 -10.90 -13.88
N ILE A 198 -1.65 -10.79 -13.15
CA ILE A 198 -1.53 -11.31 -11.77
C ILE A 198 -2.57 -10.64 -10.86
N LEU A 199 -2.73 -9.31 -10.96
CA LEU A 199 -3.71 -8.58 -10.16
C LEU A 199 -5.14 -9.02 -10.47
N PHE A 200 -5.48 -9.27 -11.74
CA PHE A 200 -6.78 -9.81 -12.09
C PHE A 200 -7.01 -11.21 -11.51
N GLN A 201 -6.04 -12.12 -11.63
CA GLN A 201 -6.13 -13.45 -11.02
C GLN A 201 -6.31 -13.40 -9.50
N LYS A 202 -5.57 -12.50 -8.82
CA LYS A 202 -5.76 -12.28 -7.37
C LYS A 202 -7.15 -11.74 -7.04
N SER A 203 -7.71 -10.88 -7.89
CA SER A 203 -9.07 -10.37 -7.70
C SER A 203 -10.13 -11.46 -7.89
N GLU A 204 -9.96 -12.34 -8.88
CA GLU A 204 -10.84 -13.49 -9.11
C GLU A 204 -10.79 -14.49 -7.95
N ALA A 205 -9.61 -14.67 -7.34
CA ALA A 205 -9.45 -15.45 -6.12
C ALA A 205 -9.98 -14.77 -4.85
N GLY A 206 -10.51 -13.54 -4.95
CA GLY A 206 -11.04 -12.77 -3.83
C GLY A 206 -9.97 -12.25 -2.85
N LEU A 207 -8.70 -12.21 -3.26
CA LEU A 207 -7.59 -11.76 -2.41
C LEU A 207 -7.44 -10.23 -2.39
N ILE A 208 -7.89 -9.57 -3.44
CA ILE A 208 -7.94 -8.10 -3.57
C ILE A 208 -9.25 -7.66 -4.23
N ILE A 209 -9.58 -6.38 -4.13
CA ILE A 209 -10.65 -5.79 -4.95
C ILE A 209 -10.23 -5.76 -6.42
N HIS A 210 -11.17 -6.08 -7.31
CA HIS A 210 -10.97 -5.95 -8.75
C HIS A 210 -10.67 -4.49 -9.15
N PRO A 211 -9.48 -4.18 -9.70
CA PRO A 211 -9.08 -2.82 -10.00
C PRO A 211 -9.54 -2.41 -11.41
N LYS A 212 -10.73 -1.81 -11.50
CA LYS A 212 -11.39 -1.49 -12.78
C LYS A 212 -10.56 -0.57 -13.69
N GLU A 213 -9.75 0.32 -13.12
CA GLU A 213 -8.91 1.27 -13.85
C GLU A 213 -7.71 0.58 -14.51
N LEU A 214 -7.46 -0.70 -14.20
CA LEU A 214 -6.50 -1.52 -14.93
C LEU A 214 -7.15 -2.27 -16.09
N GLU A 215 -8.47 -2.19 -16.32
CA GLU A 215 -9.10 -2.77 -17.51
C GLU A 215 -8.66 -2.03 -18.79
N GLY A 216 -8.61 -2.76 -19.92
CA GLY A 216 -8.18 -2.21 -21.21
C GLY A 216 -6.81 -2.72 -21.65
N THR A 217 -6.25 -2.08 -22.68
CA THR A 217 -4.92 -2.44 -23.18
C THR A 217 -3.84 -2.01 -22.18
N ILE A 218 -2.73 -2.74 -22.14
CA ILE A 218 -1.66 -2.39 -21.20
C ILE A 218 -1.02 -1.05 -21.56
N GLU A 219 -1.00 -0.70 -22.85
CA GLU A 219 -0.53 0.58 -23.36
C GLU A 219 -1.34 1.74 -22.77
N ASP A 220 -2.68 1.64 -22.81
CA ASP A 220 -3.58 2.66 -22.25
C ASP A 220 -3.39 2.79 -20.74
N VAL A 221 -3.31 1.66 -20.02
CA VAL A 221 -3.11 1.64 -18.56
C VAL A 221 -1.78 2.27 -18.19
N ILE A 222 -0.71 1.96 -18.92
CA ILE A 222 0.60 2.57 -18.71
C ILE A 222 0.53 4.08 -18.95
N GLU A 223 -0.10 4.51 -20.04
CA GLU A 223 -0.21 5.94 -20.37
C GLU A 223 -0.96 6.70 -19.27
N ILE A 224 -2.13 6.21 -18.83
CA ILE A 224 -2.89 6.79 -17.71
C ILE A 224 -2.03 6.82 -16.44
N GLY A 225 -1.32 5.73 -16.15
CA GLY A 225 -0.41 5.63 -15.02
C GLY A 225 0.67 6.71 -15.05
N LEU A 226 1.38 6.87 -16.17
CA LEU A 226 2.43 7.88 -16.32
C LEU A 226 1.87 9.32 -16.27
N GLN A 227 0.70 9.56 -16.86
CA GLN A 227 0.06 10.87 -16.87
C GLN A 227 -0.34 11.31 -15.46
N ASN A 228 -0.84 10.39 -14.63
CA ASN A 228 -1.34 10.68 -13.28
C ASN A 228 -0.29 10.51 -12.18
N LEU A 229 0.78 9.75 -12.43
CA LEU A 229 1.80 9.46 -11.44
C LEU A 229 2.57 10.70 -11.07
N GLY A 230 2.38 11.11 -9.81
CA GLY A 230 3.08 12.24 -9.26
C GLY A 230 2.88 13.53 -10.03
N VAL A 231 1.68 13.76 -10.62
CA VAL A 231 1.28 14.99 -11.34
C VAL A 231 1.64 16.27 -10.59
N TYR A 232 1.65 16.18 -9.27
CA TYR A 232 1.93 17.31 -8.43
C TYR A 232 3.41 17.43 -8.02
N HIS A 233 4.22 16.38 -8.19
CA HIS A 233 5.64 16.42 -7.85
C HIS A 233 6.43 17.32 -8.79
N LEU A 234 7.49 17.95 -8.27
CA LEU A 234 8.40 18.77 -9.08
C LEU A 234 9.26 17.93 -10.01
N LYS A 235 9.74 16.79 -9.50
CA LYS A 235 10.47 15.76 -10.24
C LYS A 235 9.47 14.74 -10.80
N ARG A 236 9.72 14.26 -12.02
CA ARG A 236 8.92 13.22 -12.67
C ARG A 236 9.22 11.87 -12.04
N ILE A 237 8.21 11.26 -11.42
CA ILE A 237 8.38 9.99 -10.69
C ILE A 237 8.67 8.83 -11.64
N LEU A 238 8.00 8.79 -12.80
CA LEU A 238 8.31 7.90 -13.92
C LEU A 238 7.75 8.56 -15.18
N THR A 239 8.54 8.63 -16.24
CA THR A 239 8.13 9.23 -17.51
C THR A 239 8.88 8.61 -18.67
N LYS A 240 8.43 8.88 -19.90
CA LYS A 240 9.17 8.60 -21.14
C LYS A 240 9.95 9.84 -21.57
N ASP A 241 11.14 9.63 -22.14
CA ASP A 241 11.85 10.66 -22.88
C ASP A 241 11.35 10.77 -24.34
N THR A 242 11.94 11.68 -25.12
CA THR A 242 11.60 11.87 -26.54
C THR A 242 11.89 10.65 -27.41
N TYR A 243 12.70 9.71 -26.94
CA TYR A 243 13.06 8.47 -27.63
C TYR A 243 12.22 7.28 -27.13
N GLY A 244 11.24 7.51 -26.26
CA GLY A 244 10.36 6.49 -25.72
C GLY A 244 10.98 5.62 -24.62
N ARG A 245 12.16 6.00 -24.09
CA ARG A 245 12.82 5.30 -22.97
C ARG A 245 12.23 5.76 -21.64
N TYR A 246 12.03 4.82 -20.74
CA TYR A 246 11.48 5.12 -19.42
C TYR A 246 12.59 5.55 -18.46
N PHE A 247 12.34 6.57 -17.65
CA PHE A 247 13.26 6.99 -16.59
C PHE A 247 12.50 7.62 -15.42
N SER A 248 13.15 7.69 -14.26
CA SER A 248 12.62 8.31 -13.05
C SER A 248 13.59 9.39 -12.59
N GLU A 249 13.10 10.59 -12.33
CA GLU A 249 13.88 11.67 -11.74
C GLU A 249 13.86 11.64 -10.21
N ASP A 250 13.08 10.73 -9.60
CA ASP A 250 12.92 10.62 -8.14
C ASP A 250 12.68 9.16 -7.71
N PHE A 251 13.75 8.43 -7.39
CA PHE A 251 13.65 7.05 -6.90
C PHE A 251 12.95 6.92 -5.55
N LEU A 252 12.99 7.95 -4.70
CA LEU A 252 12.26 7.95 -3.43
C LEU A 252 10.75 8.03 -3.68
N GLY A 253 10.33 8.92 -4.57
CA GLY A 253 8.94 9.00 -4.99
C GLY A 253 8.49 7.72 -5.69
N LEU A 254 9.33 7.13 -6.54
CA LEU A 254 9.04 5.87 -7.23
C LEU A 254 8.81 4.73 -6.22
N LEU A 255 9.70 4.60 -5.22
CA LEU A 255 9.53 3.65 -4.12
C LEU A 255 8.24 3.89 -3.33
N TYR A 256 7.90 5.15 -3.03
CA TYR A 256 6.69 5.47 -2.28
C TYR A 256 5.43 4.90 -2.96
N TYR A 257 5.27 5.12 -4.27
CA TYR A 257 4.11 4.61 -5.00
C TYR A 257 4.19 3.10 -5.23
N ALA A 258 5.40 2.55 -5.46
CA ALA A 258 5.61 1.10 -5.55
C ALA A 258 5.19 0.37 -4.27
N ASN A 259 5.43 0.96 -3.10
CA ASN A 259 5.07 0.36 -1.81
C ASN A 259 3.58 0.06 -1.64
N ARG A 260 2.69 0.65 -2.46
CA ARG A 260 1.28 0.30 -2.48
C ARG A 260 1.00 -1.12 -2.95
N LEU A 261 1.91 -1.75 -3.69
CA LEU A 261 1.79 -3.15 -4.15
C LEU A 261 2.80 -4.09 -3.49
N GLN A 262 3.73 -3.56 -2.69
CA GLN A 262 4.78 -4.36 -2.04
C GLN A 262 4.21 -5.42 -1.10
N ASN A 263 3.06 -5.15 -0.50
CA ASN A 263 2.36 -6.09 0.37
C ASN A 263 1.54 -7.13 -0.41
N LEU A 264 1.65 -7.28 -1.74
CA LEU A 264 0.89 -8.29 -2.50
C LEU A 264 1.74 -9.48 -2.96
N ASP A 265 3.01 -9.54 -2.55
CA ASP A 265 3.97 -10.63 -2.86
C ASP A 265 4.14 -10.93 -4.37
N LEU A 266 3.87 -9.93 -5.23
CA LEU A 266 3.79 -10.09 -6.69
C LEU A 266 5.09 -10.58 -7.33
N GLN A 267 6.25 -10.29 -6.73
CA GLN A 267 7.55 -10.61 -7.34
C GLN A 267 7.77 -12.12 -7.59
N ASN A 268 7.15 -12.97 -6.78
CA ASN A 268 7.27 -14.42 -6.87
C ASN A 268 6.39 -15.02 -7.98
N GLU A 269 5.43 -14.24 -8.50
CA GLU A 269 4.49 -14.66 -9.54
C GLU A 269 4.89 -14.15 -10.93
N ILE A 270 5.90 -13.28 -11.01
CA ILE A 270 6.43 -12.75 -12.26
C ILE A 270 7.31 -13.81 -12.93
N ASP A 271 7.05 -14.08 -14.21
CA ASP A 271 7.96 -14.81 -15.07
C ASP A 271 9.09 -13.89 -15.53
N TRP A 272 10.20 -13.93 -14.79
CA TRP A 272 11.39 -13.18 -15.12
C TRP A 272 12.08 -13.68 -16.40
N THR A 273 11.85 -14.91 -16.86
CA THR A 273 12.54 -15.42 -18.06
C THR A 273 12.10 -14.72 -19.34
N SER A 274 10.91 -14.13 -19.35
CA SER A 274 10.34 -13.36 -20.47
C SER A 274 10.58 -11.84 -20.39
N ILE A 275 11.35 -11.38 -19.40
CA ILE A 275 11.72 -9.98 -19.22
C ILE A 275 13.24 -9.85 -19.46
N HIS A 276 13.65 -9.11 -20.48
CA HIS A 276 15.07 -8.88 -20.77
C HIS A 276 15.52 -7.54 -20.17
N TRP A 277 16.18 -7.53 -19.01
CA TRP A 277 16.58 -6.28 -18.33
C TRP A 277 18.09 -6.02 -18.33
N GLU A 278 18.89 -6.93 -18.89
CA GLU A 278 20.30 -6.65 -19.10
C GLU A 278 20.39 -5.50 -20.10
N ALA A 279 21.01 -4.39 -19.68
CA ALA A 279 21.39 -3.35 -20.62
C ALA A 279 22.28 -4.01 -21.68
N ASP A 280 22.08 -3.66 -22.96
CA ASP A 280 23.10 -3.87 -23.96
C ASP A 280 24.39 -3.27 -23.39
N ARG A 281 25.32 -4.13 -22.94
CA ARG A 281 26.62 -3.69 -22.46
C ARG A 281 27.38 -3.26 -23.72
N PHE A 282 27.23 -2.00 -24.09
CA PHE A 282 28.06 -1.36 -25.11
C PHE A 282 29.52 -1.32 -24.66
#